data_AF-A0A193BUP9-F1
#
_entry.id   AF-A0A193BUP9-F1
#
_cell.length_a   1.000
_cell.length_b   1.000
_cell.length_c   1.000
_cell.angle_alpha   90.00
_cell.angle_beta   90.00
_cell.angle_gamma   90.00
#
_symmetry.space_group_name_H-M   'P 1'
#
loop_
_entity.id
_entity.type
_entity.pdbx_description
1 polymer ?
#
loop_
_entity_poly.entity_id
_entity_poly.type
_entity_poly.pdbx_seq_one_letter_code
_entity_poly.pdbx_strand_id
1 'polypeptide(L)'
;MPHEERTAFDRDPLWSSVGQVIWLLRQAEQDHRPPLRTIEVAGAMRIHHSRASELLNDLQKLHRVSAKKTGRHVRWSLGPVELRS
;
A
#
# COMPACT_ATOMS: atom_id res chain seq x y z
N MET A 1 7.18 -13.88 5.53
CA MET A 1 6.53 -13.12 6.62
C MET A 1 6.41 -14.04 7.82
N PRO A 2 6.94 -13.63 9.00
CA PRO A 2 6.75 -14.36 10.25
C PRO A 2 5.26 -14.51 10.56
N HIS A 3 4.88 -15.60 11.24
CA HIS A 3 3.48 -15.97 11.48
C HIS A 3 2.71 -14.93 12.32
N GLU A 4 3.42 -14.13 13.11
CA GLU A 4 2.87 -13.07 13.95
C GLU A 4 2.30 -11.91 13.14
N GLU A 5 2.95 -11.51 12.04
CA GLU A 5 2.49 -10.41 11.19
C GLU A 5 1.17 -10.75 10.46
N ARG A 6 0.99 -12.02 10.09
CA ARG A 6 -0.27 -12.51 9.49
C ARG A 6 -1.44 -12.40 10.45
N THR A 7 -1.23 -12.76 11.72
CA THR A 7 -2.28 -12.79 12.74
C THR A 7 -2.68 -11.38 13.20
N ALA A 8 -1.73 -10.45 13.22
CA ALA A 8 -1.99 -9.04 13.51
C ALA A 8 -2.82 -8.35 12.40
N PHE A 9 -2.60 -8.75 11.13
CA PHE A 9 -3.34 -8.21 9.98
C PHE A 9 -4.85 -8.53 10.05
N ASP A 10 -5.23 -9.70 10.54
CA ASP A 10 -6.63 -10.13 10.62
C ASP A 10 -7.41 -9.52 11.80
N ARG A 11 -6.73 -8.99 12.83
CA ARG A 11 -7.38 -8.44 14.04
C ARG A 11 -7.61 -6.94 14.02
N ASP A 12 -6.66 -6.15 13.52
CA ASP A 12 -6.84 -4.71 13.31
C ASP A 12 -5.86 -4.24 12.21
N PRO A 13 -6.34 -4.02 10.97
CA PRO A 13 -5.47 -3.70 9.85
C PRO A 13 -4.63 -2.43 10.09
N LEU A 14 -5.13 -1.49 10.91
CA LEU A 14 -4.45 -0.22 11.17
C LEU A 14 -3.26 -0.35 12.13
N TRP A 15 -3.08 -1.48 12.81
CA TRP A 15 -1.97 -1.69 13.74
C TRP A 15 -0.67 -2.12 13.05
N SER A 16 -0.73 -2.52 11.77
CA SER A 16 0.44 -2.89 10.99
C SER A 16 0.72 -1.86 9.91
N SER A 17 2.01 -1.60 9.62
CA SER A 17 2.39 -0.72 8.51
C SER A 17 1.81 -1.20 7.17
N VAL A 18 1.70 -2.53 6.98
CA VAL A 18 1.06 -3.14 5.81
C VAL A 18 -0.41 -2.74 5.71
N GLY A 19 -1.20 -2.97 6.76
CA GLY A 19 -2.63 -2.69 6.71
C GLY A 19 -2.93 -1.18 6.68
N GLN A 20 -2.07 -0.33 7.27
CA GLN A 20 -2.13 1.12 7.07
C GLN A 20 -1.94 1.52 5.60
N VAL A 21 -0.95 0.94 4.89
CA VAL A 21 -0.78 1.20 3.45
C VAL A 21 -2.00 0.77 2.65
N ILE A 22 -2.50 -0.45 2.88
CA ILE A 22 -3.66 -0.97 2.16
C ILE A 22 -4.90 -0.11 2.42
N TRP A 23 -5.09 0.33 3.66
CA TRP A 23 -6.17 1.24 4.03
C TRP A 23 -6.02 2.60 3.32
N LEU A 24 -4.83 3.20 3.30
CA LEU A 24 -4.58 4.47 2.61
C LEU A 24 -4.89 4.40 1.11
N LEU A 25 -4.43 3.34 0.45
CA LEU A 25 -4.70 3.13 -0.98
C LEU A 25 -6.19 2.91 -1.24
N ARG A 26 -6.87 2.15 -0.36
CA ARG A 26 -8.32 1.95 -0.44
C ARG A 26 -9.10 3.25 -0.30
N GLN A 27 -8.73 4.10 0.66
CA GLN A 27 -9.38 5.40 0.86
C GLN A 27 -9.19 6.29 -0.38
N ALA A 28 -7.98 6.32 -0.97
CA ALA A 28 -7.75 7.06 -2.20
C ALA A 28 -8.65 6.59 -3.35
N GLU A 29 -8.82 5.28 -3.52
CA GLU A 29 -9.72 4.71 -4.54
C GLU A 29 -11.21 5.02 -4.26
N GLN A 30 -11.66 4.88 -3.00
CA GLN A 30 -13.05 5.16 -2.60
C GLN A 30 -13.43 6.63 -2.78
N ASP A 31 -12.48 7.53 -2.52
CA ASP A 31 -12.65 8.97 -2.70
C ASP A 31 -12.46 9.42 -4.16
N HIS A 32 -12.32 8.48 -5.10
CA HIS A 32 -12.04 8.74 -6.52
C HIS A 32 -10.79 9.62 -6.74
N ARG A 33 -9.84 9.56 -5.80
CA ARG A 33 -8.57 10.28 -5.89
C ARG A 33 -7.61 9.54 -6.81
N PRO A 34 -6.65 10.25 -7.44
CA PRO A 34 -5.62 9.59 -8.21
C PRO A 34 -4.79 8.62 -7.36
N PRO A 35 -4.24 7.53 -7.95
CA PRO A 35 -3.31 6.63 -7.28
C PRO A 35 -2.14 7.38 -6.63
N LEU A 36 -1.79 6.97 -5.40
CA LEU A 36 -0.87 7.69 -4.51
C LEU A 36 0.58 7.50 -4.92
N ARG A 37 1.41 8.53 -4.75
CA ARG A 37 2.87 8.44 -4.89
C ARG A 37 3.50 7.96 -3.58
N THR A 38 4.73 7.45 -3.65
CA THR A 38 5.49 7.02 -2.47
C THR A 38 5.61 8.11 -1.40
N ILE A 39 5.81 9.38 -1.80
CA ILE A 39 5.90 10.51 -0.86
C ILE A 39 4.58 10.79 -0.12
N GLU A 40 3.44 10.54 -0.76
CA GLU A 40 2.12 10.72 -0.17
C GLU A 40 1.84 9.64 0.87
N VAL A 41 2.22 8.39 0.56
CA VAL A 41 2.17 7.27 1.52
C VAL A 41 3.11 7.52 2.71
N ALA A 42 4.35 7.93 2.44
CA ALA A 42 5.33 8.23 3.48
C ALA A 42 4.83 9.34 4.43
N GLY A 43 4.27 10.42 3.87
CA GLY A 43 3.71 11.52 4.63
C GLY A 43 2.51 11.10 5.48
N ALA A 44 1.57 10.35 4.92
CA ALA A 44 0.39 9.89 5.63
C ALA A 44 0.73 8.93 6.79
N MET A 45 1.75 8.10 6.62
CA MET A 45 2.21 7.15 7.65
C MET A 45 3.24 7.76 8.62
N ARG A 46 3.71 8.99 8.37
CA ARG A 46 4.80 9.65 9.12
C ARG A 46 6.07 8.80 9.20
N ILE A 47 6.42 8.15 8.09
CA ILE A 47 7.64 7.32 7.95
C ILE A 47 8.58 7.90 6.89
N HIS A 48 9.83 7.45 6.90
CA HIS A 48 10.80 7.86 5.88
C HIS A 48 10.42 7.35 4.48
N HIS A 49 10.74 8.13 3.44
CA HIS A 49 10.41 7.79 2.05
C HIS A 49 10.99 6.43 1.62
N SER A 50 12.23 6.11 2.00
CA SER A 50 12.84 4.82 1.68
C SER A 50 12.05 3.66 2.29
N ARG A 51 11.58 3.81 3.53
CA ARG A 51 10.78 2.80 4.22
C ARG A 51 9.42 2.58 3.57
N ALA A 52 8.75 3.66 3.17
CA ALA A 52 7.51 3.56 2.39
C ALA A 52 7.75 2.87 1.04
N SER A 53 8.87 3.18 0.37
CA SER A 53 9.23 2.55 -0.90
C SER A 53 9.47 1.05 -0.76
N GLU A 54 10.23 0.63 0.25
CA GLU A 54 10.45 -0.80 0.56
C GLU A 54 9.13 -1.53 0.78
N LEU A 55 8.28 -0.96 1.63
CA LEU A 55 6.99 -1.56 1.98
C LEU A 55 6.08 -1.72 0.75
N LEU A 56 5.98 -0.68 -0.09
CA LEU A 56 5.17 -0.72 -1.32
C LEU A 56 5.73 -1.73 -2.34
N ASN A 57 7.06 -1.79 -2.49
CA ASN A 57 7.71 -2.79 -3.35
C ASN A 57 7.44 -4.22 -2.86
N ASP A 58 7.52 -4.47 -1.56
CA ASP A 58 7.25 -5.79 -1.00
C ASP A 58 5.77 -6.18 -1.14
N LEU A 59 4.86 -5.23 -0.96
CA LEU A 59 3.43 -5.46 -1.22
C LEU A 59 3.13 -5.73 -2.70
N GLN A 60 3.87 -5.11 -3.61
CA GLN A 60 3.76 -5.37 -5.04
C GLN A 60 4.23 -6.78 -5.40
N LYS A 61 5.35 -7.23 -4.84
CA LYS A 61 5.84 -8.62 -5.01
C LYS A 61 4.83 -9.65 -4.50
N LEU A 62 4.06 -9.29 -3.48
CA LEU A 62 2.97 -10.12 -2.93
C LEU A 62 1.64 -9.96 -3.68
N HIS A 63 1.63 -9.23 -4.81
CA HIS A 63 0.43 -8.94 -5.60
C HIS A 63 -0.71 -8.30 -4.78
N ARG A 64 -0.38 -7.54 -3.74
CA ARG A 64 -1.35 -6.82 -2.89
C ARG A 64 -1.62 -5.40 -3.37
N VAL A 65 -0.68 -4.82 -4.12
CA VAL A 65 -0.78 -3.47 -4.71
C VAL A 65 -0.22 -3.49 -6.12
N SER A 66 -0.67 -2.54 -6.93
CA SER A 66 -0.20 -2.30 -8.29
C SER A 66 0.60 -1.01 -8.36
N ALA A 67 1.68 -1.02 -9.15
CA ALA A 67 2.50 0.15 -9.43
C ALA A 67 2.35 0.55 -10.90
N LYS A 68 2.03 1.82 -11.17
CA LYS A 68 2.05 2.41 -12.50
C LYS A 68 3.10 3.50 -12.55
N LYS A 69 4.10 3.33 -13.41
CA LYS A 69 5.10 4.37 -13.68
C LYS A 69 4.53 5.39 -14.66
N THR A 70 4.65 6.68 -14.34
CA THR A 70 4.25 7.79 -15.20
C THR A 70 5.38 8.81 -15.20
N GLY A 71 6.20 8.79 -16.27
CA GLY A 71 7.42 9.58 -16.35
C GLY A 71 8.42 9.23 -15.25
N ARG A 72 8.81 10.22 -14.44
CA ARG A 72 9.73 10.05 -13.29
C ARG A 72 9.03 9.58 -12.01
N HIS A 73 7.70 9.51 -11.98
CA HIS A 73 6.95 9.17 -10.78
C HIS A 73 6.37 7.76 -10.84
N VAL A 74 6.29 7.10 -9.69
CA VAL A 74 5.57 5.84 -9.51
C VAL A 74 4.32 6.14 -8.71
N ARG A 75 3.18 5.64 -9.19
CA ARG A 75 1.90 5.72 -8.50
C ARG A 75 1.42 4.33 -8.12
N TRP A 76 0.79 4.24 -6.96
CA TRP A 76 0.40 3.00 -6.29
C TRP A 76 -1.11 2.98 -6.12
N SER A 77 -1.70 1.82 -6.39
CA SER A 77 -3.12 1.53 -6.20
C SER A 77 -3.27 0.10 -5.69
N LEU A 78 -4.45 -0.30 -5.25
CA LEU A 78 -4.72 -1.72 -4.97
C LEU A 78 -4.81 -2.51 -6.28
N GLY A 79 -5.13 -1.84 -7.39
CA GLY A 79 -5.34 -2.46 -8.70
C GLY A 79 -6.79 -2.94 -8.86
N PRO A 80 -7.19 -3.38 -10.07
CA PRO A 80 -8.54 -3.92 -10.27
C PRO A 80 -8.76 -5.12 -9.35
N VAL A 81 -9.95 -5.19 -8.75
CA VAL A 81 -10.38 -6.25 -7.80
C VAL A 81 -10.45 -7.65 -8.46
N GLU A 82 -10.24 -7.74 -9.77
CA GLU A 82 -10.45 -8.93 -10.61
C GLU A 82 -9.48 -10.11 -10.39
N LEU A 83 -8.62 -10.05 -9.37
CA LEU A 83 -7.76 -11.19 -8.96
C LEU A 83 -8.11 -11.72 -7.56
N ARG A 84 -9.37 -11.57 -7.14
CA ARG A 84 -9.95 -12.30 -6.00
C ARG A 84 -10.89 -13.38 -6.53
N SER A 85 -10.30 -14.44 -7.08
CA SER A 85 -10.95 -15.74 -7.32
C SER A 85 -10.37 -16.76 -6.37
#